data_AF-A0A8X6PKG9-F1
#
_entry.id   AF-A0A8X6PKG9-F1
#
_cell.length_a   1.000
_cell.length_b   1.000
_cell.length_c   1.000
_cell.angle_alpha   90.00
_cell.angle_beta   90.00
_cell.angle_gamma   90.00
#
_symmetry.space_group_name_H-M   'P 1'
#
loop_
_entity.id
_entity.type
_entity.pdbx_description
1 polymer ?
#
loop_
_entity_poly.entity_id
_entity_poly.type
_entity_poly.pdbx_seq_one_letter_code
_entity_poly.pdbx_strand_id
1 'polypeptide(L)' 'MKTHSLFPNLKSGKSTGLVTTTRVTHATPAALYSHSASRYWETDGKIPKENRAECKDIARQLVEDDPGRNIN' A
#
# COMPACT_ATOMS: atom_id res chain seq x y z
N MET A 1 9.13 8.92 -8.12
CA MET A 1 8.01 8.94 -9.09
C MET A 1 6.72 8.91 -8.28
N LYS A 2 5.94 10.01 -8.20
CA LYS A 2 4.68 10.03 -7.44
C LYS A 2 3.58 9.42 -8.34
N THR A 3 3.41 8.11 -8.28
CA THR A 3 2.27 7.44 -8.89
C THR A 3 1.00 7.89 -8.17
N HIS A 4 0.04 8.44 -8.91
CA HIS A 4 -1.27 8.75 -8.36
C HIS A 4 -2.10 7.47 -8.36
N SER A 5 -2.54 7.02 -7.18
CA SER A 5 -3.53 5.94 -7.10
C SER A 5 -4.78 6.36 -7.89
N LEU A 6 -5.42 5.40 -8.57
CA LEU A 6 -6.61 5.61 -9.43
C LEU A 6 -7.87 6.07 -8.67
N PHE A 7 -7.74 6.42 -7.38
CA PHE A 7 -8.83 6.84 -6.51
C PHE A 7 -8.74 8.36 -6.25
N PRO A 8 -9.24 9.20 -7.18
CA PRO A 8 -9.27 10.66 -6.99
C PRO A 8 -10.09 11.10 -5.77
N ASN A 9 -10.98 10.24 -5.25
CA ASN A 9 -11.83 10.53 -4.09
C ASN A 9 -11.07 10.68 -2.77
N LEU A 10 -9.85 10.15 -2.64
CA LEU A 10 -9.02 10.32 -1.44
C LEU A 10 -8.64 11.79 -1.20
N LYS A 11 -8.53 12.57 -2.27
CA LYS A 11 -8.29 14.02 -2.19
C LYS A 11 -9.56 14.83 -1.95
N SER A 12 -10.74 14.21 -2.01
CA SER A 12 -12.04 14.87 -1.90
C SER A 12 -12.64 14.84 -0.49
N GLY A 13 -11.90 14.36 0.52
CA GLY A 13 -12.39 14.26 1.90
C GLY A 13 -13.49 13.22 2.12
N LYS A 14 -13.65 12.27 1.19
CA LYS A 14 -14.62 11.18 1.30
C LYS A 14 -14.00 9.98 1.99
N SER A 15 -14.78 9.27 2.82
CA SER A 15 -14.35 8.00 3.40
C SER A 15 -14.07 6.96 2.33
N THR A 16 -13.04 6.16 2.53
CA THR A 16 -12.66 5.05 1.64
C THR A 16 -12.45 3.78 2.44
N GLY A 17 -12.75 2.64 1.81
CA GLY A 17 -12.70 1.31 2.41
C GLY A 17 -12.42 0.26 1.35
N LEU A 18 -11.81 -0.85 1.75
CA LEU A 18 -11.60 -2.02 0.88
C LEU A 18 -11.97 -3.29 1.63
N VAL A 19 -12.61 -4.23 0.93
CA VAL A 19 -12.97 -5.55 1.46
C VAL A 19 -12.45 -6.60 0.50
N THR A 20 -11.76 -7.60 1.02
CA THR A 20 -11.22 -8.71 0.23
C THR A 20 -11.26 -9.99 1.04
N THR A 21 -11.33 -11.12 0.34
CA THR A 21 -11.13 -12.46 0.92
C THR A 21 -9.66 -12.84 1.00
N THR A 22 -8.79 -12.10 0.31
CA THR A 22 -7.34 -12.30 0.34
C THR A 22 -6.68 -11.51 1.48
N ARG A 23 -5.37 -11.68 1.68
CA ARG A 23 -4.62 -10.81 2.60
C ARG A 23 -4.73 -9.37 2.12
N VAL A 24 -4.90 -8.41 3.04
CA VAL A 24 -4.99 -6.98 2.70
C VAL A 24 -3.75 -6.45 1.98
N THR A 25 -2.60 -7.10 2.19
CA THR A 25 -1.32 -6.85 1.50
C THR A 25 -1.18 -7.55 0.15
N HIS A 26 -2.15 -8.36 -0.27
CA HIS A 26 -2.13 -9.01 -1.57
C HIS A 26 -2.18 -7.97 -2.69
N ALA A 27 -1.70 -8.31 -3.88
CA ALA A 27 -1.53 -7.35 -4.98
C ALA A 27 -2.81 -6.58 -5.33
N THR A 28 -3.97 -7.24 -5.32
CA THR A 28 -5.26 -6.61 -5.66
C THR A 28 -5.67 -5.51 -4.67
N PRO A 29 -5.75 -5.75 -3.35
CA PRO A 29 -6.00 -4.68 -2.39
C PRO A 29 -4.83 -3.70 -2.25
N ALA A 30 -3.57 -4.16 -2.34
CA ALA A 30 -2.37 -3.34 -2.21
C ALA A 30 -2.26 -2.26 -3.30
N ALA A 31 -2.80 -2.50 -4.50
CA ALA A 31 -2.82 -1.53 -5.59
C ALA A 31 -3.60 -0.25 -5.25
N LEU A 32 -4.44 -0.26 -4.22
CA LEU A 32 -5.23 0.90 -3.79
C LEU A 32 -4.40 1.91 -3.01
N TYR A 33 -3.40 1.44 -2.25
CA TYR A 33 -2.73 2.25 -1.25
C TYR A 33 -1.20 2.16 -1.24
N SER A 34 -0.60 1.18 -1.92
CA SER A 34 0.85 0.94 -1.86
C SER A 34 1.53 1.11 -3.22
N HIS A 35 2.81 1.46 -3.16
CA HIS A 35 3.75 1.51 -4.26
C HIS A 35 5.00 0.70 -3.90
N SER A 36 5.14 -0.45 -4.53
CA SER A 36 6.27 -1.35 -4.32
C SER A 36 6.80 -1.85 -5.66
N ALA A 37 8.12 -2.07 -5.74
CA ALA A 37 8.75 -2.66 -6.92
C ALA A 37 8.32 -4.12 -7.14
N SER A 38 7.85 -4.80 -6.08
CA SER A 38 7.38 -6.17 -6.16
C SER A 38 6.13 -6.39 -5.32
N ARG A 39 5.14 -7.06 -5.92
CA ARG A 39 3.91 -7.50 -5.25
C ARG A 39 4.15 -8.48 -4.09
N TYR A 40 5.33 -9.09 -4.02
CA TYR A 40 5.67 -10.06 -2.98
C TYR A 40 6.24 -9.41 -1.72
N TRP A 41 6.54 -8.11 -1.75
CA TRP A 41 7.08 -7.36 -0.61
C TRP A 41 5.98 -6.98 0.39
N GLU A 42 5.20 -7.98 0.79
CA GLU A 42 4.07 -7.82 1.71
C GLU A 42 4.51 -7.45 3.12
N THR A 43 5.69 -7.93 3.52
CA THR A 43 6.33 -7.68 4.82
C THR A 43 7.81 -7.39 4.61
N ASP A 44 8.44 -6.74 5.59
CA ASP A 44 9.88 -6.46 5.64
C ASP A 44 10.75 -7.70 5.35
N GLY A 45 10.37 -8.86 5.89
CA GLY A 45 11.05 -10.13 5.69
C GLY A 45 11.11 -10.60 4.23
N LYS A 46 10.18 -10.13 3.38
CA LYS A 46 10.11 -10.47 1.95
C LYS A 46 10.85 -9.47 1.05
N ILE A 47 11.33 -8.37 1.60
CA ILE A 47 12.18 -7.41 0.88
C ILE A 47 13.64 -7.92 0.93
N PRO A 48 14.39 -7.87 -0.19
CA PRO A 48 15.84 -8.10 -0.20
C PRO A 48 16.56 -7.18 0.80
N LYS A 49 17.60 -7.69 1.48
CA LYS A 49 18.23 -6.95 2.58
C LYS A 49 18.78 -5.59 2.14
N GLU A 50 19.30 -5.53 0.93
CA GLU A 50 19.82 -4.33 0.28
C GLU A 50 18.76 -3.23 0.08
N ASN A 51 17.48 -3.58 -0.04
CA ASN A 51 16.40 -2.62 -0.29
C ASN A 51 15.59 -2.27 0.97
N ARG A 52 15.74 -3.00 2.08
CA ARG A 52 14.92 -2.80 3.30
C ARG A 52 15.07 -1.43 3.95
N ALA A 53 16.21 -0.77 3.77
CA ALA A 53 16.45 0.55 4.34
C ALA A 53 15.71 1.66 3.59
N GLU A 54 15.51 1.49 2.28
CA GLU A 54 14.96 2.53 1.40
C GLU A 54 13.49 2.25 1.01
N CYS A 55 13.09 0.99 0.97
CA CYS A 55 11.76 0.55 0.55
C CYS A 55 10.95 0.06 1.76
N LYS A 56 9.79 0.68 1.98
CA LYS A 56 8.78 0.18 2.92
C LYS A 56 8.03 -0.99 2.30
N ASP A 57 7.74 -2.01 3.10
CA ASP A 57 6.85 -3.10 2.70
C ASP A 57 5.39 -2.63 2.58
N ILE A 58 4.59 -3.41 1.89
CA ILE A 58 3.18 -3.09 1.62
C ILE A 58 2.39 -2.94 2.93
N ALA A 59 2.69 -3.70 3.98
CA ALA A 59 1.99 -3.54 5.26
C ALA A 59 2.33 -2.21 5.94
N ARG A 60 3.60 -1.79 5.93
CA ARG A 60 3.99 -0.47 6.45
C ARG A 60 3.35 0.66 5.68
N GLN A 61 3.27 0.57 4.35
CA GLN A 61 2.60 1.57 3.53
C GLN A 61 1.09 1.67 3.82
N LEU A 62 0.44 0.58 4.23
CA LEU A 62 -0.97 0.61 4.65
C LEU A 62 -1.18 1.47 5.90
N VAL A 63 -0.23 1.52 6.84
CA VAL A 63 -0.43 2.15 8.16
C VAL A 63 0.26 3.53 8.25
N GLU A 64 1.35 3.70 7.52
CA GLU A 64 2.20 4.90 7.61
C GLU A 64 1.92 5.91 6.49
N ASP A 65 1.58 5.44 5.29
CA ASP A 65 1.55 6.29 4.10
C ASP A 65 0.10 6.57 3.66
N ASP A 66 -0.05 7.72 3.00
CA ASP A 66 -1.29 8.07 2.31
C ASP A 66 -1.37 7.35 0.96
N PRO A 67 -2.51 6.72 0.63
CA PRO A 67 -3.82 6.82 1.32
C PRO A 67 -4.13 5.73 2.35
N GLY A 68 -3.26 4.75 2.55
CA GLY A 68 -3.53 3.58 3.40
C GLY A 68 -3.95 3.96 4.82
N ARG A 69 -3.23 4.91 5.42
CA ARG A 69 -3.49 5.38 6.79
C ARG A 69 -4.88 6.02 6.97
N ASN A 70 -5.49 6.51 5.89
CA ASN A 70 -6.77 7.22 5.88
C ASN A 70 -7.93 6.37 5.33
N ILE A 71 -7.79 5.04 5.35
CA ILE A 71 -8.88 4.10 5.15
C ILE A 71 -9.69 4.02 6.45
N ASN A 72 -11.01 4.25 6.35
CA ASN A 72 -11.92 4.42 7.48
C ASN A 72 -12.73 3.16 7.76
#